data_AF-A0A2E3MGS4-F1
#
_entry.id   AF-A0A2E3MGS4-F1
#
_cell.length_a   1.000
_cell.length_b   1.000
_cell.length_c   1.000
_cell.angle_alpha   90.00
_cell.angle_beta   90.00
_cell.angle_gamma   90.00
#
_symmetry.space_group_name_H-M   'P 1'
#
loop_
_entity.id
_entity.type
_entity.pdbx_description
1 polymer ?
#
loop_
_entity_poly.entity_id
_entity_poly.type
_entity_poly.pdbx_seq_one_letter_code
_entity_poly.pdbx_strand_id
1 'polypeptide(L)'
;MTSLAYNDCGVHHQISAHDKMRLFQIAIEMEKAQLPEEFIAKAIETGLEYEGVSDLIVMWHEEVDSKERDEIIADIQDLILDCSQATKSEQPYIKLNDLDAISANIREFKDSLFEIVIQQGSISSLADKTGIPQPSLSRFFKSNSMPHRATLLKIAKALKLDAIPVATPWMKG
;
A
#
# COMPACT_ATOMS: atom_id res chain seq x y z
N MET A 1 33.13 -19.16 19.37
CA MET A 1 32.40 -17.99 19.90
C MET A 1 32.88 -16.76 19.17
N THR A 2 32.13 -16.33 18.17
CA THR A 2 32.31 -15.00 17.56
C THR A 2 30.92 -14.51 17.18
N SER A 3 30.43 -13.58 17.99
CA SER A 3 29.19 -12.85 17.79
C SER A 3 29.38 -11.92 16.60
N LEU A 4 28.66 -12.15 15.51
CA LEU A 4 28.48 -11.14 14.47
C LEU A 4 27.20 -10.38 14.82
N ALA A 5 27.40 -9.12 15.18
CA ALA A 5 26.34 -8.15 15.42
C ALA A 5 25.41 -8.11 14.21
N TYR A 6 24.12 -8.26 14.47
CA TYR A 6 23.05 -7.98 13.53
C TYR A 6 23.16 -6.48 13.19
N ASN A 7 23.65 -6.17 11.99
CA ASN A 7 23.54 -4.82 11.45
C ASN A 7 22.07 -4.60 11.09
N ASP A 8 21.53 -3.63 11.82
CA ASP A 8 20.29 -2.90 11.60
C ASP A 8 19.97 -2.75 10.10
N CYS A 9 18.88 -3.39 9.66
CA CYS A 9 18.41 -3.36 8.28
C CYS A 9 17.09 -2.61 8.24
N GLY A 10 17.09 -1.37 8.73
CA GLY A 10 16.04 -0.39 8.46
C GLY A 10 16.39 0.35 7.18
N VAL A 11 15.77 -0.01 6.06
CA VAL A 11 15.77 0.86 4.87
C VAL A 11 14.89 2.05 5.23
N HIS A 12 15.48 3.09 5.82
CA HIS A 12 14.82 4.36 6.02
C HIS A 12 14.53 4.96 4.63
N HIS A 13 13.26 5.16 4.29
CA HIS A 13 12.86 5.95 3.14
C HIS A 13 13.49 7.35 3.28
N GLN A 14 14.57 7.61 2.54
CA GLN A 14 15.23 8.91 2.54
C GLN A 14 14.50 9.86 1.58
N ILE A 15 13.42 10.46 2.07
CA ILE A 15 12.74 11.53 1.35
C ILE A 15 13.67 12.75 1.20
N SER A 16 13.77 13.29 -0.01
CA SER A 16 14.68 14.39 -0.32
C SER A 16 14.25 15.69 0.37
N ALA A 17 15.18 16.61 0.60
CA ALA A 17 14.84 17.92 1.19
C ALA A 17 13.79 18.69 0.35
N HIS A 18 13.82 18.51 -0.97
CA HIS A 18 12.84 19.08 -1.88
C HIS A 18 11.44 18.52 -1.63
N ASP A 19 11.32 17.20 -1.50
CA ASP A 19 10.02 16.54 -1.33
C ASP A 19 9.44 16.80 0.07
N LYS A 20 10.29 16.91 1.11
CA LYS A 20 9.87 17.38 2.44
C LYS A 20 9.26 18.78 2.37
N MET A 21 9.93 19.71 1.70
CA MET A 21 9.43 21.08 1.52
C MET A 21 8.12 21.09 0.74
N ARG A 22 7.98 20.22 -0.26
CA ARG A 22 6.73 20.05 -1.01
C ARG A 22 5.59 19.58 -0.11
N LEU A 23 5.80 18.58 0.73
CA LEU A 23 4.78 18.10 1.68
C LEU A 23 4.35 19.21 2.66
N PHE A 24 5.29 19.97 3.22
CA PHE A 24 4.95 21.09 4.10
C PHE A 24 4.17 22.20 3.39
N GLN A 25 4.46 22.47 2.11
CA GLN A 25 3.66 23.42 1.33
C GLN A 25 2.23 22.91 1.13
N ILE A 26 2.06 21.62 0.89
CA ILE A 26 0.74 21.00 0.77
C ILE A 26 -0.03 21.04 2.10
N ALA A 27 0.65 20.90 3.23
CA ALA A 27 0.03 21.01 4.56
C ALA A 27 -0.68 22.36 4.77
N ILE A 28 -0.09 23.45 4.26
CA ILE A 28 -0.70 24.78 4.29
C ILE A 28 -1.97 24.82 3.41
N GLU A 29 -1.96 24.13 2.28
CA GLU A 29 -3.14 24.03 1.41
C GLU A 29 -4.24 23.15 2.04
N MET A 30 -3.87 22.11 2.79
CA MET A 30 -4.80 21.30 3.59
C MET A 30 -5.46 22.12 4.71
N GLU A 31 -4.69 22.98 5.38
CA GLU A 31 -5.20 23.90 6.40
C GLU A 31 -6.19 24.91 5.78
N LYS A 32 -5.85 25.50 4.63
CA LYS A 32 -6.75 26.39 3.88
C LYS A 32 -8.04 25.69 3.44
N ALA A 33 -7.98 24.40 3.17
CA ALA A 33 -9.13 23.55 2.88
C ALA A 33 -9.93 23.16 4.14
N GLN A 34 -9.57 23.68 5.31
CA GLN A 34 -10.22 23.44 6.60
C GLN A 34 -10.19 21.98 7.06
N LEU A 35 -9.15 21.23 6.64
CA LEU A 35 -8.94 19.88 7.16
C LEU A 35 -8.48 19.93 8.63
N PRO A 36 -8.81 18.92 9.46
CA PRO A 36 -8.44 18.94 10.88
C PRO A 36 -6.91 18.95 11.07
N GLU A 37 -6.40 19.84 11.92
CA GLU A 37 -4.96 19.99 12.19
C GLU A 37 -4.29 18.67 12.60
N GLU A 38 -4.96 17.86 13.44
CA GLU A 38 -4.45 16.55 13.88
C GLU A 38 -4.33 15.56 12.71
N PHE A 39 -5.25 15.61 11.74
CA PHE A 39 -5.17 14.80 10.54
C PHE A 39 -4.00 15.26 9.67
N ILE A 40 -3.86 16.57 9.44
CA ILE A 40 -2.77 17.14 8.63
C ILE A 40 -1.41 16.77 9.23
N ALA A 41 -1.23 16.96 10.55
CA ALA A 41 0.01 16.62 11.23
C ALA A 41 0.36 15.14 11.06
N LYS A 42 -0.59 14.23 11.32
CA LYS A 42 -0.37 12.78 11.16
C LYS A 42 -0.11 12.38 9.71
N ALA A 43 -0.82 12.98 8.75
CA ALA A 43 -0.60 12.72 7.34
C ALA A 43 0.82 13.10 6.93
N ILE A 44 1.29 14.29 7.33
CA ILE A 44 2.64 14.75 7.00
C ILE A 44 3.70 13.90 7.71
N GLU A 45 3.56 13.63 9.01
CA GLU A 45 4.47 12.75 9.75
C GLU A 45 4.58 11.37 9.10
N THR A 46 3.44 10.77 8.76
CA THR A 46 3.40 9.46 8.10
C THR A 46 3.95 9.54 6.67
N GLY A 47 3.67 10.60 5.92
CA GLY A 47 4.20 10.81 4.56
C GLY A 47 5.71 11.01 4.51
N LEU A 48 6.31 11.57 5.56
CA LEU A 48 7.77 11.67 5.67
C LEU A 48 8.45 10.31 5.86
N GLU A 49 7.72 9.33 6.39
CA GLU A 49 8.22 7.98 6.68
C GLU A 49 7.81 6.95 5.60
N TYR A 50 6.66 7.16 4.95
CA TYR A 50 6.03 6.22 4.03
C TYR A 50 5.66 6.90 2.71
N GLU A 51 6.39 6.55 1.64
CA GLU A 51 6.19 7.07 0.28
C GLU A 51 4.74 7.02 -0.18
N GLY A 52 4.04 5.92 0.09
CA GLY A 52 2.64 5.76 -0.30
C GLY A 52 1.70 6.81 0.32
N VAL A 53 2.00 7.31 1.51
CA VAL A 53 1.24 8.41 2.12
C VAL A 53 1.65 9.75 1.53
N SER A 54 2.94 9.96 1.25
CA SER A 54 3.43 11.14 0.52
C SER A 54 2.76 11.27 -0.85
N ASP A 55 2.66 10.18 -1.61
CA ASP A 55 2.03 10.16 -2.93
C ASP A 55 0.55 10.54 -2.87
N LEU A 56 -0.19 10.04 -1.88
CA LEU A 56 -1.60 10.41 -1.70
C LEU A 56 -1.76 11.88 -1.28
N ILE A 57 -0.86 12.44 -0.48
CA ILE A 57 -0.87 13.86 -0.12
C ILE A 57 -0.65 14.74 -1.36
N VAL A 58 0.28 14.34 -2.23
CA VAL A 58 0.51 15.01 -3.52
C VAL A 58 -0.71 14.86 -4.43
N MET A 59 -1.28 13.66 -4.51
CA MET A 59 -2.48 13.38 -5.32
C MET A 59 -3.67 14.22 -4.87
N TRP A 60 -3.90 14.32 -3.55
CA TRP A 60 -4.94 15.18 -2.98
C TRP A 60 -4.76 16.65 -3.34
N HIS A 61 -3.51 17.12 -3.46
CA HIS A 61 -3.21 18.50 -3.81
C HIS A 61 -3.45 18.79 -5.30
N GLU A 62 -3.15 17.82 -6.16
CA GLU A 62 -3.28 17.94 -7.63
C GLU A 62 -4.71 17.66 -8.13
N GLU A 63 -5.53 16.96 -7.33
CA GLU A 63 -6.91 16.63 -7.68
C GLU A 63 -7.84 17.86 -7.64
N VAL A 64 -8.67 17.97 -8.68
CA VAL A 64 -9.60 19.08 -8.92
C VAL A 64 -11.04 18.71 -8.57
N ASP A 65 -11.39 17.43 -8.64
CA ASP A 65 -12.71 16.94 -8.24
C ASP A 65 -12.80 16.83 -6.71
N SER A 66 -13.73 17.57 -6.10
CA SER A 66 -13.88 17.60 -4.65
C SER A 66 -14.25 16.26 -4.04
N LYS A 67 -15.01 15.42 -4.78
CA LYS A 67 -15.41 14.11 -4.30
C LYS A 67 -14.24 13.14 -4.32
N GLU A 68 -13.43 13.15 -5.38
CA GLU A 68 -12.20 12.34 -5.42
C GLU A 68 -11.21 12.80 -4.34
N ARG A 69 -11.12 14.10 -4.03
CA ARG A 69 -10.33 14.58 -2.87
C ARG A 69 -10.80 14.00 -1.54
N ASP A 70 -12.10 13.86 -1.33
CA ASP A 70 -12.66 13.26 -0.11
C ASP A 70 -12.33 11.76 -0.02
N GLU A 71 -12.36 11.03 -1.13
CA GLU A 71 -11.94 9.62 -1.18
C GLU A 71 -10.44 9.47 -0.89
N ILE A 72 -9.60 10.37 -1.44
CA ILE A 72 -8.15 10.37 -1.15
C ILE A 72 -7.89 10.67 0.35
N ILE A 73 -8.68 11.54 0.98
CA ILE A 73 -8.58 11.78 2.43
C ILE A 73 -8.88 10.48 3.20
N ALA A 74 -9.92 9.73 2.81
CA ALA A 74 -10.24 8.46 3.44
C ALA A 74 -9.10 7.44 3.28
N ASP A 75 -8.49 7.36 2.10
CA ASP A 75 -7.33 6.49 1.84
C ASP A 75 -6.12 6.87 2.71
N ILE A 76 -5.84 8.19 2.87
CA ILE A 76 -4.78 8.67 3.75
C ILE A 76 -5.07 8.27 5.20
N GLN A 77 -6.31 8.41 5.67
CA GLN A 77 -6.71 8.03 7.04
C GLN A 77 -6.52 6.53 7.29
N ASP A 78 -6.93 5.68 6.34
CA ASP A 78 -6.73 4.23 6.44
C ASP A 78 -5.23 3.88 6.54
N LEU A 79 -4.37 4.55 5.76
CA LEU A 79 -2.93 4.31 5.83
C LEU A 79 -2.28 4.81 7.12
N ILE A 80 -2.70 5.97 7.65
CA ILE A 80 -2.25 6.44 8.97
C ILE A 80 -2.60 5.41 10.05
N LEU A 81 -3.83 4.88 10.01
CA LEU A 81 -4.27 3.85 10.96
C LEU A 81 -3.45 2.57 10.83
N ASP A 82 -3.23 2.09 9.61
CA ASP A 82 -2.40 0.91 9.34
C ASP A 82 -0.95 1.08 9.83
N CYS A 83 -0.36 2.26 9.63
CA CYS A 83 0.98 2.59 10.12
C CYS A 83 1.04 2.69 11.66
N SER A 84 -0.04 3.14 12.31
CA SER A 84 -0.11 3.27 13.78
C SER A 84 -0.26 1.93 14.52
N GLN A 85 -0.71 0.87 13.84
CA GLN A 85 -1.00 -0.47 14.41
C GLN A 85 0.25 -1.35 14.63
N ALA A 86 1.46 -0.77 14.66
CA ALA A 86 2.74 -1.48 14.77
C ALA A 86 3.03 -2.12 16.16
N THR A 87 2.05 -2.77 16.79
CA THR A 87 2.25 -3.67 17.94
C THR A 87 1.89 -5.12 17.60
N LYS A 88 2.95 -5.92 17.41
CA LYS A 88 3.08 -7.38 17.65
C LYS A 88 1.88 -8.28 17.29
N SER A 89 1.97 -8.95 16.15
CA SER A 89 1.51 -10.34 16.06
C SER A 89 2.47 -11.17 15.21
N GLU A 90 2.95 -12.27 15.79
CA GLU A 90 3.60 -13.34 15.05
C GLU A 90 2.54 -13.99 14.15
N GLN A 91 2.58 -13.70 12.85
CA GLN A 91 1.87 -14.49 11.86
C GLN A 91 2.87 -14.98 10.83
N PRO A 92 2.96 -16.30 10.61
CA PRO A 92 3.86 -16.83 9.62
C PRO A 92 3.22 -16.63 8.24
N TYR A 93 4.05 -16.28 7.27
CA TYR A 93 3.84 -16.32 5.81
C TYR A 93 3.53 -15.01 5.06
N ILE A 94 4.25 -14.94 3.92
CA ILE A 94 4.67 -13.80 3.07
C ILE A 94 5.20 -12.60 3.86
N LYS A 95 6.54 -12.54 3.96
CA LYS A 95 7.21 -11.27 4.24
C LYS A 95 6.96 -10.34 3.05
N LEU A 96 5.92 -9.51 3.17
CA LEU A 96 5.65 -8.34 2.33
C LEU A 96 6.76 -7.27 2.45
N ASN A 97 7.96 -7.67 2.90
CA ASN A 97 9.18 -6.89 2.93
C ASN A 97 10.08 -7.24 1.72
N ASP A 98 9.72 -8.25 0.92
CA ASP A 98 10.38 -8.55 -0.35
C ASP A 98 9.57 -7.97 -1.53
N LEU A 99 9.05 -6.75 -1.30
CA LEU A 99 8.36 -5.94 -2.32
C LEU A 99 9.29 -5.67 -3.51
N ASP A 100 10.60 -5.64 -3.29
CA ASP A 100 11.60 -5.48 -4.35
C ASP A 100 11.61 -6.67 -5.31
N ALA A 101 11.54 -7.91 -4.81
CA ALA A 101 11.42 -9.10 -5.65
C ALA A 101 10.07 -9.19 -6.39
N ILE A 102 8.99 -8.71 -5.76
CA ILE A 102 7.67 -8.61 -6.38
C ILE A 102 7.66 -7.50 -7.45
N SER A 103 8.42 -6.41 -7.26
CA SER A 103 8.51 -5.28 -8.19
C SER A 103 9.00 -5.71 -9.58
N ALA A 104 9.94 -6.66 -9.63
CA ALA A 104 10.50 -7.17 -10.86
C ALA A 104 9.48 -7.96 -11.70
N ASN A 105 8.42 -8.50 -11.08
CA ASN A 105 7.45 -9.40 -11.72
C ASN A 105 5.99 -9.09 -11.34
N ILE A 106 5.64 -7.80 -11.13
CA ILE A 106 4.31 -7.36 -10.69
C ILE A 106 3.20 -7.95 -11.56
N ARG A 107 3.43 -8.01 -12.89
CA ARG A 107 2.45 -8.51 -13.85
C ARG A 107 2.19 -10.00 -13.67
N GLU A 108 3.24 -10.82 -13.60
CA GLU A 108 3.11 -12.27 -13.41
C GLU A 108 2.46 -12.60 -12.06
N PHE A 109 2.80 -11.86 -11.02
CA PHE A 109 2.14 -11.97 -9.71
C PHE A 109 0.64 -11.68 -9.81
N LYS A 110 0.26 -10.55 -10.43
CA LYS A 110 -1.15 -10.16 -10.57
C LYS A 110 -1.92 -11.11 -11.47
N ASP A 111 -1.31 -11.63 -12.52
CA ASP A 111 -1.92 -12.61 -13.42
C ASP A 111 -2.15 -13.94 -12.68
N SER A 112 -1.17 -14.41 -11.90
CA SER A 112 -1.32 -15.61 -11.06
C SER A 112 -2.42 -15.45 -10.00
N LEU A 113 -2.45 -14.29 -9.33
CA LEU A 113 -3.51 -13.97 -8.36
C LEU A 113 -4.88 -13.86 -9.05
N PHE A 114 -4.93 -13.31 -10.25
CA PHE A 114 -6.14 -13.20 -11.04
C PHE A 114 -6.69 -14.58 -11.42
N GLU A 115 -5.84 -15.53 -11.82
CA GLU A 115 -6.25 -16.90 -12.08
C GLU A 115 -6.91 -17.55 -10.87
N ILE A 116 -6.34 -17.38 -9.67
CA ILE A 116 -6.93 -17.88 -8.42
C ILE A 116 -8.31 -17.26 -8.18
N VAL A 117 -8.47 -15.96 -8.44
CA VAL A 117 -9.76 -15.25 -8.31
C VAL A 117 -10.79 -15.84 -9.26
N ILE A 118 -10.42 -16.10 -10.51
CA ILE A 118 -11.31 -16.70 -11.50
C ILE A 118 -11.65 -18.16 -11.16
N GLN A 119 -10.70 -18.94 -10.64
CA GLN A 119 -10.96 -20.30 -10.17
C GLN A 119 -11.93 -20.35 -8.99
N GLN A 120 -11.93 -19.33 -8.13
CA GLN A 120 -12.85 -19.22 -6.99
C GLN A 120 -14.13 -18.41 -7.30
N GLY A 121 -14.31 -17.95 -8.54
CA GLY A 121 -15.49 -17.22 -8.99
C GLY A 121 -15.20 -16.10 -9.98
N SER A 122 -15.55 -14.86 -9.62
CA SER A 122 -15.40 -13.68 -10.48
C SER A 122 -14.85 -12.49 -9.71
N ILE A 123 -14.40 -11.45 -10.43
CA ILE A 123 -13.99 -10.18 -9.81
C ILE A 123 -15.13 -9.59 -8.98
N SER A 124 -16.39 -9.68 -9.45
CA SER A 124 -17.55 -9.21 -8.70
C SER A 124 -17.73 -9.99 -7.39
N SER A 125 -17.53 -11.30 -7.42
CA SER A 125 -17.57 -12.12 -6.19
C SER A 125 -16.43 -11.79 -5.21
N LEU A 126 -15.26 -11.40 -5.72
CA LEU A 126 -14.16 -10.90 -4.89
C LEU A 126 -14.49 -9.52 -4.30
N ALA A 127 -15.12 -8.64 -5.07
CA ALA A 127 -15.56 -7.33 -4.61
C ALA A 127 -16.49 -7.47 -3.40
N ASP A 128 -17.49 -8.36 -3.50
CA ASP A 128 -18.43 -8.62 -2.41
C ASP A 128 -17.73 -9.15 -1.14
N LYS A 129 -16.74 -10.04 -1.30
CA LYS A 129 -16.02 -10.64 -0.16
C LYS A 129 -15.01 -9.70 0.50
N THR A 130 -14.42 -8.79 -0.27
CA THR A 130 -13.35 -7.89 0.19
C THR A 130 -13.87 -6.52 0.61
N GLY A 131 -15.06 -6.13 0.16
CA GLY A 131 -15.58 -4.77 0.29
C GLY A 131 -14.90 -3.77 -0.64
N ILE A 132 -13.97 -4.21 -1.50
CA ILE A 132 -13.28 -3.35 -2.46
C ILE A 132 -14.17 -3.20 -3.70
N PRO A 133 -14.46 -1.99 -4.19
CA PRO A 133 -15.28 -1.79 -5.37
C PRO A 133 -14.75 -2.56 -6.59
N GLN A 134 -15.64 -3.19 -7.35
CA GLN A 134 -15.27 -3.94 -8.56
C GLN A 134 -14.42 -3.11 -9.56
N PRO A 135 -14.69 -1.80 -9.78
CA PRO A 135 -13.82 -0.98 -10.62
C PRO A 135 -12.39 -0.90 -10.08
N SER A 136 -12.20 -0.78 -8.77
CA SER A 136 -10.89 -0.71 -8.12
C SER A 136 -10.14 -2.04 -8.24
N LEU A 137 -10.80 -3.17 -8.03
CA LEU A 137 -10.21 -4.50 -8.28
C LEU A 137 -9.85 -4.69 -9.76
N SER A 138 -10.72 -4.24 -10.67
CA SER A 138 -10.46 -4.32 -12.11
C SER A 138 -9.24 -3.49 -12.51
N ARG A 139 -9.08 -2.29 -11.94
CA ARG A 139 -7.89 -1.45 -12.14
C ARG A 139 -6.65 -2.10 -11.52
N PHE A 140 -6.77 -2.64 -10.31
CA PHE A 140 -5.69 -3.34 -9.62
C PHE A 140 -5.06 -4.45 -10.48
N PHE A 141 -5.86 -5.35 -11.06
CA PHE A 141 -5.35 -6.46 -11.90
C PHE A 141 -4.85 -6.00 -13.28
N LYS A 142 -5.30 -4.85 -13.78
CA LYS A 142 -4.89 -4.32 -15.08
C LYS A 142 -3.67 -3.42 -15.01
N SER A 143 -3.35 -2.85 -13.86
CA SER A 143 -2.22 -1.93 -13.71
C SER A 143 -0.88 -2.66 -13.51
N ASN A 144 0.21 -2.00 -13.91
CA ASN A 144 1.58 -2.43 -13.59
C ASN A 144 2.09 -1.85 -12.27
N SER A 145 1.25 -1.12 -11.53
CA SER A 145 1.62 -0.52 -10.25
C SER A 145 1.78 -1.57 -9.16
N MET A 146 2.68 -1.30 -8.23
CA MET A 146 2.92 -2.15 -7.08
C MET A 146 1.63 -2.37 -6.27
N PRO A 147 1.26 -3.61 -5.93
CA PRO A 147 0.13 -3.89 -5.04
C PRO A 147 0.31 -3.28 -3.64
N HIS A 148 -0.67 -2.54 -3.16
CA HIS A 148 -0.70 -2.13 -1.75
C HIS A 148 -0.89 -3.35 -0.83
N ARG A 149 -0.14 -3.36 0.26
CA ARG A 149 -0.16 -4.43 1.27
C ARG A 149 -1.56 -4.69 1.81
N ALA A 150 -2.30 -3.63 2.15
CA ALA A 150 -3.66 -3.73 2.67
C ALA A 150 -4.63 -4.41 1.69
N THR A 151 -4.55 -4.04 0.40
CA THR A 151 -5.32 -4.67 -0.68
C THR A 151 -5.00 -6.16 -0.80
N LEU A 152 -3.71 -6.51 -0.77
CA LEU A 152 -3.29 -7.92 -0.81
C LEU A 152 -3.81 -8.72 0.39
N LEU A 153 -3.79 -8.15 1.60
CA LEU A 153 -4.29 -8.81 2.79
C LEU A 153 -5.82 -9.03 2.74
N LYS A 154 -6.57 -8.02 2.27
CA LYS A 154 -8.03 -8.15 2.07
C LYS A 154 -8.34 -9.27 1.07
N ILE A 155 -7.63 -9.32 -0.06
CA ILE A 155 -7.79 -10.36 -1.09
C ILE A 155 -7.39 -11.74 -0.55
N ALA A 156 -6.24 -11.86 0.11
CA ALA A 156 -5.75 -13.12 0.67
C ALA A 156 -6.74 -13.70 1.70
N LYS A 157 -7.26 -12.85 2.59
CA LYS A 157 -8.28 -13.24 3.57
C LYS A 157 -9.57 -13.71 2.90
N ALA A 158 -10.05 -12.98 1.88
CA ALA A 158 -11.27 -13.32 1.14
C ALA A 158 -11.17 -14.64 0.37
N LEU A 159 -9.98 -14.95 -0.15
CA LEU A 159 -9.69 -16.16 -0.90
C LEU A 159 -9.17 -17.31 -0.02
N LYS A 160 -9.06 -17.09 1.29
CA LYS A 160 -8.46 -18.02 2.28
C LYS A 160 -7.08 -18.52 1.83
N LEU A 161 -6.28 -17.60 1.29
CA LEU A 161 -4.93 -17.90 0.84
C LEU A 161 -4.00 -17.75 2.02
N ASP A 162 -3.50 -18.89 2.51
CA ASP A 162 -2.44 -18.93 3.54
C ASP A 162 -1.08 -18.55 2.94
N ALA A 163 -0.92 -18.74 1.62
CA ALA A 163 0.16 -18.24 0.78
C ALA A 163 -0.30 -18.17 -0.68
N ILE A 164 0.22 -17.20 -1.44
CA ILE A 164 0.13 -17.21 -2.90
C ILE A 164 1.42 -17.85 -3.42
N PRO A 165 1.36 -19.02 -4.09
CA PRO A 165 2.52 -19.51 -4.81
C PRO A 165 2.80 -18.54 -5.95
N VAL A 166 3.83 -17.70 -5.78
CA VAL A 166 4.39 -16.99 -6.93
C VAL A 166 5.15 -18.05 -7.71
N ALA A 167 4.61 -18.47 -8.84
CA ALA A 167 5.34 -19.25 -9.81
C ALA A 167 6.44 -18.35 -10.40
N THR A 168 7.54 -18.17 -9.66
CA THR A 168 8.77 -17.58 -10.18
C THR A 168 9.53 -18.70 -10.89
N PRO A 169 9.73 -18.64 -12.22
CA PRO A 169 10.44 -19.69 -12.95
C PRO A 169 11.92 -19.88 -12.58
N TRP A 170 12.45 -19.10 -11.62
CA TRP A 170 13.88 -18.95 -11.39
C TRP A 170 14.38 -19.36 -9.98
N MET A 171 13.57 -19.98 -9.13
CA MET A 171 14.09 -20.71 -7.94
C MET A 171 14.66 -22.09 -8.30
N LYS A 172 15.56 -22.13 -9.29
CA LYS A 172 16.58 -23.18 -9.43
C LYS A 172 17.94 -22.49 -9.38
N GLY A 173 18.58 -22.58 -8.22
CA GLY A 173 19.94 -22.08 -7.98
C GLY A 173 20.20 -21.96 -6.50
#